data_AF-A0A0M2HGU1-F1
#
_entry.id   AF-A0A0M2HGU1-F1
#
_cell.length_a   1.000
_cell.length_b   1.000
_cell.length_c   1.000
_cell.angle_alpha   90.00
_cell.angle_beta   90.00
_cell.angle_gamma   90.00
#
_symmetry.space_group_name_H-M   'P 1'
#
loop_
_entity.id
_entity.type
_entity.pdbx_description
1 polymer ?
#
loop_
_entity_poly.entity_id
_entity_poly.type
_entity_poly.pdbx_seq_one_letter_code
_entity_poly.pdbx_strand_id
1 'polypeptide(L)'
;MMLAGEIFGAREAFRPTLRSMEADQGDRAPFLARLTTAHQLEDHVINSDARNFLDWTREEEIAAAALTFRQGDRALTIINANKAPLERLTGADLIYFNHPTGSFVLVQYKMMESGSDGWTYRPDHQFDAERRRLRSVQLAHDRARTSSIDVTNYRLSESVAYFKFCKRNGAFSSDETRLMPGYYVADEFLGLYLDEFRTSRGARLVTEAHLADRAMYGAGFARMVAAGLVGTRASTSDEINRVVAESLSGNRAVVFAFEGPVPERSRGTDGEEAEAELVDPDPEALRGTLGL
;
A
#
# COMPACT_ATOMS: atom_id res chain seq x y z
N MET A 1 11.73 -11.66 -15.21
CA MET A 1 10.25 -11.62 -15.21
C MET A 1 9.74 -12.71 -14.26
N MET A 2 9.72 -12.41 -12.96
CA MET A 2 9.17 -13.25 -11.88
C MET A 2 9.12 -12.34 -10.63
N LEU A 3 7.96 -11.80 -10.24
CA LEU A 3 7.79 -11.12 -8.94
C LEU A 3 6.33 -10.94 -8.51
N ALA A 4 5.36 -10.96 -9.43
CA ALA A 4 3.94 -10.70 -9.12
C ALA A 4 3.26 -11.79 -8.26
N GLY A 5 3.74 -13.04 -8.32
CA GLY A 5 3.11 -14.18 -7.63
C GLY A 5 3.37 -14.24 -6.12
N GLU A 6 4.41 -13.57 -5.61
CA GLU A 6 4.79 -13.65 -4.20
C GLU A 6 4.05 -12.63 -3.31
N ILE A 7 3.38 -11.65 -3.91
CA ILE A 7 2.80 -10.50 -3.20
C ILE A 7 1.34 -10.77 -2.77
N PHE A 8 0.59 -11.59 -3.52
CA PHE A 8 -0.89 -11.65 -3.43
C PHE A 8 -1.47 -13.06 -3.27
N GLY A 9 -1.07 -13.78 -2.21
CA GLY A 9 -1.62 -15.11 -1.89
C GLY A 9 -3.12 -15.08 -1.51
N ALA A 10 -3.93 -15.85 -2.24
CA ALA A 10 -5.38 -15.96 -2.09
C ALA A 10 -5.82 -17.22 -1.33
N ARG A 11 -6.97 -17.13 -0.62
CA ARG A 11 -8.15 -18.02 -0.79
C ARG A 11 -9.22 -17.73 0.27
N GLU A 12 -10.41 -17.30 -0.17
CA GLU A 12 -11.70 -17.88 0.25
C GLU A 12 -12.84 -17.39 -0.66
N ALA A 13 -13.76 -18.30 -0.98
CA ALA A 13 -14.79 -18.15 -2.00
C ALA A 13 -16.09 -17.56 -1.43
N PHE A 14 -16.63 -16.54 -2.10
CA PHE A 14 -17.87 -15.88 -1.73
C PHE A 14 -19.09 -16.59 -2.34
N ARG A 15 -20.11 -16.88 -1.53
CA ARG A 15 -21.46 -17.26 -1.98
C ARG A 15 -22.42 -16.10 -1.68
N PRO A 16 -23.20 -15.60 -2.65
CA PRO A 16 -24.22 -14.60 -2.35
C PRO A 16 -25.51 -15.31 -1.94
N THR A 17 -26.12 -14.86 -0.84
CA THR A 17 -27.55 -15.09 -0.61
C THR A 17 -28.13 -13.81 -0.04
N LEU A 18 -28.69 -12.98 -0.93
CA LEU A 18 -29.56 -11.88 -0.56
C LEU A 18 -30.92 -12.47 -0.17
N ARG A 19 -31.31 -12.25 1.10
CA ARG A 19 -32.71 -12.25 1.49
C ARG A 19 -33.04 -10.89 2.08
N SER A 20 -33.98 -10.23 1.43
CA SER A 20 -34.68 -9.04 1.91
C SER A 20 -35.39 -9.31 3.23
N MET A 21 -35.22 -8.43 4.23
CA MET A 21 -36.24 -8.20 5.25
C MET A 21 -36.32 -6.70 5.52
N GLU A 22 -37.57 -6.24 5.55
CA GLU A 22 -38.03 -4.87 5.65
C GLU A 22 -37.67 -4.23 7.00
N ALA A 23 -37.68 -2.90 6.98
CA ALA A 23 -37.33 -2.05 8.12
C ALA A 23 -38.26 -2.28 9.31
N ASP A 24 -37.66 -2.42 10.49
CA ASP A 24 -38.31 -2.04 11.74
C ASP A 24 -37.44 -1.02 12.47
N GLN A 25 -38.03 0.15 12.73
CA GLN A 25 -37.40 1.27 13.42
C GLN A 25 -37.56 1.05 14.92
N GLY A 26 -36.59 0.39 15.55
CA GLY A 26 -36.55 0.24 16.99
C GLY A 26 -35.28 -0.47 17.43
N ASP A 27 -34.44 0.25 18.18
CA ASP A 27 -33.35 -0.31 18.97
C ASP A 27 -32.13 -0.84 18.19
N ARG A 28 -31.32 0.08 17.65
CA ARG A 28 -29.96 -0.26 17.22
C ARG A 28 -29.11 -0.51 18.47
N ALA A 29 -28.70 -1.76 18.66
CA ALA A 29 -27.82 -2.17 19.74
C ALA A 29 -26.60 -1.22 19.89
N PRO A 30 -26.19 -0.81 21.10
CA PRO A 30 -25.16 0.22 21.33
C PRO A 30 -23.80 -0.02 20.64
N PHE A 31 -23.47 -1.28 20.35
CA PHE A 31 -22.25 -1.63 19.62
C PHE A 31 -22.32 -1.25 18.13
N LEU A 32 -23.51 -1.32 17.50
CA LEU A 32 -23.72 -0.90 16.12
C LEU A 32 -23.59 0.61 15.97
N ALA A 33 -24.04 1.40 16.96
CA ALA A 33 -23.83 2.84 16.97
C ALA A 33 -22.33 3.20 16.98
N ARG A 34 -21.53 2.51 17.80
CA ARG A 34 -20.07 2.74 17.90
C ARG A 34 -19.32 2.32 16.63
N LEU A 35 -19.69 1.19 16.00
CA LEU A 35 -19.10 0.75 14.73
C LEU A 35 -19.44 1.71 13.56
N THR A 36 -20.68 2.20 13.51
CA THR A 36 -21.12 3.11 12.44
C THR A 36 -20.43 4.47 12.54
N THR A 37 -20.32 5.04 13.74
CA THR A 37 -19.63 6.33 13.94
C THR A 37 -18.13 6.22 13.72
N ALA A 38 -17.53 5.06 14.03
CA ALA A 38 -16.09 4.89 13.93
C ALA A 38 -15.59 4.93 12.49
N HIS A 39 -16.27 4.21 11.59
CA HIS A 39 -15.94 4.17 10.16
C HIS A 39 -16.24 5.52 9.49
N GLN A 40 -17.36 6.15 9.83
CA GLN A 40 -17.74 7.46 9.29
C GLN A 40 -16.69 8.54 9.54
N LEU A 41 -16.06 8.51 10.70
CA LEU A 41 -15.03 9.50 11.03
C LEU A 41 -13.72 9.24 10.29
N GLU A 42 -13.30 7.98 10.22
CA GLU A 42 -12.11 7.59 9.45
C GLU A 42 -12.28 8.00 7.99
N ASP A 43 -13.41 7.67 7.38
CA ASP A 43 -13.78 8.10 6.04
C ASP A 43 -13.78 9.63 5.90
N HIS A 44 -14.27 10.36 6.91
CA HIS A 44 -14.25 11.82 6.88
C HIS A 44 -12.82 12.38 6.86
N VAL A 45 -11.92 11.85 7.70
CA VAL A 45 -10.52 12.26 7.75
C VAL A 45 -9.81 11.95 6.44
N ILE A 46 -10.01 10.74 5.90
CA ILE A 46 -9.44 10.32 4.61
C ILE A 46 -9.93 11.23 3.48
N ASN A 47 -11.24 11.51 3.42
CA ASN A 47 -11.81 12.37 2.38
C ASN A 47 -11.35 13.83 2.50
N SER A 48 -11.16 14.33 3.72
CA SER A 48 -10.61 15.66 3.96
C SER A 48 -9.17 15.74 3.44
N ASP A 49 -8.31 14.81 3.85
CA ASP A 49 -6.91 14.76 3.40
C ASP A 49 -6.75 14.50 1.89
N ALA A 50 -7.68 13.76 1.27
CA ALA A 50 -7.69 13.58 -0.18
C ALA A 50 -7.93 14.88 -0.95
N ARG A 51 -8.59 15.86 -0.31
CA ARG A 51 -9.01 17.14 -0.92
C ARG A 51 -8.07 18.30 -0.58
N ASN A 52 -7.17 18.10 0.37
CA ASN A 52 -6.36 19.16 0.97
C ASN A 52 -4.88 18.77 0.92
N PHE A 53 -4.03 19.61 0.33
CA PHE A 53 -2.60 19.34 0.26
C PHE A 53 -1.79 20.63 0.23
N LEU A 54 -1.24 21.01 1.39
CA LEU A 54 -0.52 22.27 1.56
C LEU A 54 -1.37 23.46 1.06
N ASP A 55 -0.71 24.56 0.71
CA ASP A 55 -1.30 25.71 0.02
C ASP A 55 -1.35 25.55 -1.51
N TRP A 56 -1.31 24.32 -2.02
CA TRP A 56 -1.28 24.05 -3.46
C TRP A 56 -2.67 24.21 -4.09
N THR A 57 -2.69 24.72 -5.32
CA THR A 57 -3.93 24.90 -6.07
C THR A 57 -4.46 23.54 -6.50
N ARG A 58 -5.72 23.24 -6.16
CA ARG A 58 -6.44 22.07 -6.66
C ARG A 58 -7.00 22.38 -8.05
N GLU A 59 -6.54 21.65 -9.06
CA GLU A 59 -6.87 21.99 -10.46
C GLU A 59 -7.83 21.02 -11.14
N GLU A 60 -7.66 19.71 -10.96
CA GLU A 60 -8.35 18.73 -11.79
C GLU A 60 -8.76 17.47 -11.02
N GLU A 61 -10.00 17.03 -11.23
CA GLU A 61 -10.52 15.73 -10.82
C GLU A 61 -10.38 14.78 -12.03
N ILE A 62 -9.30 13.99 -12.06
CA ILE A 62 -9.05 13.01 -13.13
C ILE A 62 -10.11 11.90 -13.09
N ALA A 63 -10.59 11.58 -11.89
CA ALA A 63 -11.70 10.69 -11.61
C ALA A 63 -12.28 11.00 -10.22
N ALA A 64 -13.48 10.49 -9.90
CA ALA A 64 -14.14 10.63 -8.59
C ALA A 64 -13.34 10.10 -7.37
N ALA A 65 -12.10 9.65 -7.58
CA ALA A 65 -11.19 9.11 -6.58
C ALA A 65 -9.78 9.71 -6.66
N ALA A 66 -9.49 10.66 -7.56
CA ALA A 66 -8.14 11.23 -7.71
C ALA A 66 -8.17 12.74 -7.98
N LEU A 67 -7.41 13.50 -7.18
CA LEU A 67 -7.32 14.96 -7.26
C LEU A 67 -5.87 15.40 -7.46
N THR A 68 -5.64 16.30 -8.41
CA THR A 68 -4.32 16.87 -8.69
C THR A 68 -4.17 18.27 -8.10
N PHE A 69 -3.04 18.47 -7.44
CA PHE A 69 -2.60 19.72 -6.82
C PHE A 69 -1.35 20.25 -7.52
N ARG A 70 -1.26 21.57 -7.71
CA ARG A 70 -0.10 22.23 -8.33
C ARG A 70 0.42 23.41 -7.53
N GLN A 71 1.73 23.63 -7.64
CA GLN A 71 2.42 24.85 -7.20
C GLN A 71 3.59 25.11 -8.15
N GLY A 72 3.43 26.10 -9.03
CA GLY A 72 4.36 26.34 -10.13
C GLY A 72 4.49 25.11 -11.04
N ASP A 73 5.72 24.68 -11.31
CA ASP A 73 6.00 23.52 -12.16
C ASP A 73 5.81 22.17 -11.45
N ARG A 74 5.49 22.17 -10.16
CA ARG A 74 5.30 20.95 -9.37
C ARG A 74 3.84 20.54 -9.41
N ALA A 75 3.62 19.23 -9.54
CA ALA A 75 2.31 18.61 -9.49
C ALA A 75 2.33 17.35 -8.62
N LEU A 76 1.25 17.12 -7.91
CA LEU A 76 1.03 15.94 -7.08
C LEU A 76 -0.42 15.50 -7.19
N THR A 77 -0.66 14.21 -7.39
CA THR A 77 -2.01 13.63 -7.36
C THR A 77 -2.21 12.83 -6.09
N ILE A 78 -3.33 13.03 -5.41
CA ILE A 78 -3.78 12.19 -4.29
C ILE A 78 -4.90 11.30 -4.79
N ILE A 79 -4.74 9.98 -4.59
CA ILE A 79 -5.67 8.95 -4.99
C ILE A 79 -6.30 8.37 -3.72
N ASN A 80 -7.62 8.41 -3.62
CA ASN A 80 -8.40 7.74 -2.60
C ASN A 80 -8.54 6.25 -2.97
N ALA A 81 -7.81 5.40 -2.26
CA ALA A 81 -7.70 3.97 -2.50
C ALA A 81 -8.74 3.13 -1.72
N ASN A 82 -9.42 3.72 -0.71
CA ASN A 82 -10.49 3.10 0.10
C ASN A 82 -11.66 2.57 -0.77
N LYS A 83 -11.79 3.00 -2.03
CA LYS A 83 -12.73 2.39 -2.98
C LYS A 83 -12.21 1.01 -3.47
N ALA A 84 -12.45 -0.03 -2.68
CA ALA A 84 -12.50 -1.49 -2.92
C ALA A 84 -11.34 -2.22 -3.64
N PRO A 85 -10.97 -2.06 -4.93
CA PRO A 85 -9.86 -2.84 -5.49
C PRO A 85 -8.49 -2.41 -4.98
N LEU A 86 -8.24 -1.09 -4.88
CA LEU A 86 -6.90 -0.57 -4.63
C LEU A 86 -6.45 -0.81 -3.18
N GLU A 87 -7.30 -0.53 -2.18
CA GLU A 87 -7.04 -0.84 -0.77
C GLU A 87 -6.79 -2.34 -0.53
N ARG A 88 -7.54 -3.23 -1.22
CA ARG A 88 -7.33 -4.68 -1.12
C ARG A 88 -6.01 -5.15 -1.75
N LEU A 89 -5.44 -4.38 -2.68
CA LEU A 89 -4.15 -4.68 -3.27
C LEU A 89 -3.03 -4.07 -2.44
N THR A 90 -3.11 -2.79 -2.12
CA THR A 90 -1.99 -2.04 -1.55
C THR A 90 -2.03 -1.95 -0.02
N GLY A 91 -3.20 -2.11 0.60
CA GLY A 91 -3.41 -1.86 2.02
C GLY A 91 -3.31 -0.40 2.40
N ALA A 92 -3.49 0.52 1.46
CA ALA A 92 -3.47 1.96 1.70
C ALA A 92 -4.87 2.57 1.54
N ASP A 93 -5.17 3.58 2.35
CA ASP A 93 -6.37 4.41 2.19
C ASP A 93 -6.12 5.54 1.19
N LEU A 94 -4.95 6.17 1.26
CA LEU A 94 -4.50 7.20 0.31
C LEU A 94 -3.18 6.84 -0.33
N ILE A 95 -3.06 7.15 -1.61
CA ILE A 95 -1.82 7.04 -2.38
C ILE A 95 -1.48 8.42 -2.95
N TYR A 96 -0.27 8.89 -2.66
CA TYR A 96 0.26 10.14 -3.20
C TYR A 96 1.16 9.83 -4.39
N PHE A 97 0.95 10.50 -5.51
CA PHE A 97 1.77 10.41 -6.71
C PHE A 97 2.45 11.75 -7.00
N ASN A 98 3.77 11.77 -6.89
CA ASN A 98 4.61 12.93 -7.20
C ASN A 98 4.98 12.89 -8.69
N HIS A 99 4.43 13.79 -9.50
CA HIS A 99 4.65 13.79 -10.96
C HIS A 99 6.11 14.03 -11.34
N PRO A 100 6.83 15.03 -10.78
CA PRO A 100 8.22 15.29 -11.17
C PRO A 100 9.17 14.10 -10.99
N THR A 101 8.96 13.30 -9.95
CA THR A 101 9.84 12.16 -9.62
C THR A 101 9.24 10.80 -9.97
N GLY A 102 7.99 10.78 -10.45
CA GLY A 102 7.23 9.56 -10.68
C GLY A 102 7.10 8.67 -9.45
N SER A 103 7.12 9.23 -8.24
CA SER A 103 7.16 8.45 -6.99
C SER A 103 5.80 8.31 -6.34
N PHE A 104 5.57 7.15 -5.74
CA PHE A 104 4.36 6.83 -4.98
C PHE A 104 4.66 6.73 -3.49
N VAL A 105 3.76 7.25 -2.67
CA VAL A 105 3.76 7.08 -1.22
C VAL A 105 2.39 6.58 -0.79
N LEU A 106 2.37 5.52 0.01
CA LEU A 106 1.17 4.83 0.46
C LEU A 106 0.92 5.15 1.94
N VAL A 107 -0.32 5.49 2.28
CA VAL A 107 -0.70 5.84 3.65
C VAL A 107 -1.96 5.08 4.06
N GLN A 108 -1.87 4.34 5.17
CA GLN A 108 -3.02 3.78 5.88
C GLN A 108 -3.33 4.62 7.11
N TYR A 109 -4.60 4.95 7.30
CA TYR A 109 -5.11 5.74 8.40
C TYR A 109 -5.57 4.81 9.52
N LYS A 110 -5.36 5.25 10.76
CA LYS A 110 -5.90 4.59 11.96
C LYS A 110 -6.37 5.60 12.99
N MET A 111 -7.53 5.32 13.56
CA MET A 111 -8.16 6.18 14.55
C MET A 111 -7.79 5.73 15.97
N MET A 112 -7.14 6.61 16.71
CA MET A 112 -6.81 6.44 18.12
C MET A 112 -8.02 6.75 18.99
N GLU A 113 -8.20 5.95 20.03
CA GLU A 113 -9.21 6.13 21.07
C GLU A 113 -8.60 6.83 22.29
N SER A 114 -9.38 7.71 22.92
CA SER A 114 -9.01 8.31 24.20
C SER A 114 -9.31 7.34 25.33
N GLY A 115 -8.38 7.20 26.27
CA GLY A 115 -8.51 6.36 27.46
C GLY A 115 -7.65 6.85 28.63
N SER A 116 -7.56 6.03 29.68
CA SER A 116 -6.74 6.31 30.86
C SER A 116 -5.25 6.51 30.55
N ASP A 117 -4.77 5.81 29.52
CA ASP A 117 -3.36 5.80 29.10
C ASP A 117 -3.09 6.84 28.00
N GLY A 118 -3.99 7.83 27.85
CA GLY A 118 -3.97 8.81 26.77
C GLY A 118 -4.59 8.28 25.48
N TRP A 119 -4.14 8.82 24.34
CA TRP A 119 -4.58 8.37 23.02
C TRP A 119 -3.85 7.10 22.62
N THR A 120 -4.63 6.06 22.32
CA THR A 120 -4.09 4.73 22.01
C THR A 120 -4.79 4.10 20.83
N TYR A 121 -4.08 3.22 20.13
CA TYR A 121 -4.65 2.34 19.10
C TYR A 121 -4.27 0.90 19.43
N ARG A 122 -5.23 -0.02 19.29
CA ARG A 122 -5.03 -1.45 19.53
C ARG A 122 -5.05 -2.20 18.19
N PRO A 123 -3.89 -2.64 17.68
CA PRO A 123 -3.82 -3.45 16.47
C PRO A 123 -4.64 -4.73 16.58
N ASP A 124 -5.48 -4.98 15.60
CA ASP A 124 -6.30 -6.19 15.46
C ASP A 124 -5.89 -7.00 14.21
N HIS A 125 -6.71 -7.98 13.84
CA HIS A 125 -6.47 -8.82 12.67
C HIS A 125 -6.58 -8.06 11.34
N GLN A 126 -7.43 -7.03 11.28
CA GLN A 126 -7.61 -6.21 10.10
C GLN A 126 -6.35 -5.36 9.87
N PHE A 127 -5.85 -4.72 10.92
CA PHE A 127 -4.57 -4.01 10.91
C PHE A 127 -3.44 -4.90 10.38
N ASP A 128 -3.36 -6.15 10.84
CA ASP A 128 -2.32 -7.08 10.37
C ASP A 128 -2.43 -7.39 8.88
N ALA A 129 -3.65 -7.52 8.37
CA ALA A 129 -3.88 -7.78 6.96
C ALA A 129 -3.50 -6.56 6.09
N GLU A 130 -3.89 -5.35 6.51
CA GLU A 130 -3.54 -4.10 5.82
C GLU A 130 -2.03 -3.85 5.85
N ARG A 131 -1.42 -3.98 7.03
CA ARG A 131 0.03 -3.84 7.19
C ARG A 131 0.80 -4.84 6.33
N ARG A 132 0.31 -6.08 6.21
CA ARG A 132 0.93 -7.09 5.33
C ARG A 132 0.92 -6.66 3.86
N ARG A 133 -0.17 -6.03 3.39
CA ARG A 133 -0.28 -5.50 2.02
C ARG A 133 0.64 -4.30 1.80
N LEU A 134 0.69 -3.37 2.76
CA LEU A 134 1.65 -2.26 2.70
C LEU A 134 3.10 -2.76 2.65
N ARG A 135 3.43 -3.71 3.52
CA ARG A 135 4.76 -4.31 3.58
C ARG A 135 5.10 -5.09 2.31
N SER A 136 4.12 -5.70 1.64
CA SER A 136 4.39 -6.40 0.39
C SER A 136 4.77 -5.42 -0.73
N VAL A 137 4.19 -4.20 -0.75
CA VAL A 137 4.63 -3.11 -1.64
C VAL A 137 6.04 -2.63 -1.26
N GLN A 138 6.33 -2.44 0.03
CA GLN A 138 7.68 -2.09 0.50
C GLN A 138 8.72 -3.14 0.08
N LEU A 139 8.44 -4.43 0.27
CA LEU A 139 9.36 -5.50 -0.11
C LEU A 139 9.57 -5.58 -1.62
N ALA A 140 8.53 -5.33 -2.43
CA ALA A 140 8.67 -5.22 -3.88
C ALA A 140 9.60 -4.05 -4.24
N HIS A 141 9.45 -2.92 -3.55
CA HIS A 141 10.34 -1.76 -3.69
C HIS A 141 11.78 -2.08 -3.30
N ASP A 142 12.01 -2.75 -2.17
CA ASP A 142 13.36 -3.10 -1.71
C ASP A 142 14.07 -4.07 -2.67
N ARG A 143 13.29 -4.94 -3.33
CA ARG A 143 13.80 -5.89 -4.35
C ARG A 143 14.03 -5.24 -5.71
N ALA A 144 13.35 -4.14 -5.98
CA ALA A 144 13.50 -3.40 -7.23
C ALA A 144 14.93 -2.86 -7.33
N ARG A 145 15.68 -3.33 -8.34
CA ARG A 145 17.03 -2.81 -8.59
C ARG A 145 16.94 -1.38 -9.08
N THR A 146 17.44 -0.44 -8.28
CA THR A 146 17.73 0.92 -8.78
C THR A 146 19.09 0.89 -9.45
N SER A 147 19.13 1.08 -10.77
CA SER A 147 20.37 0.96 -11.57
C SER A 147 21.40 2.06 -11.25
N SER A 148 20.93 3.23 -10.81
CA SER A 148 21.77 4.36 -10.41
C SER A 148 20.95 5.37 -9.61
N ILE A 149 21.57 6.06 -8.65
CA ILE A 149 20.96 7.19 -7.94
C ILE A 149 21.37 8.49 -8.64
N ASP A 150 20.39 9.34 -8.92
CA ASP A 150 20.55 10.69 -9.45
C ASP A 150 19.65 11.69 -8.69
N VAL A 151 19.71 12.97 -9.09
CA VAL A 151 18.97 14.05 -8.43
C VAL A 151 17.44 13.83 -8.44
N THR A 152 16.90 13.12 -9.44
CA THR A 152 15.47 12.91 -9.61
C THR A 152 14.93 11.72 -8.82
N ASN A 153 15.80 10.75 -8.49
CA ASN A 153 15.43 9.52 -7.78
C ASN A 153 16.05 9.37 -6.38
N TYR A 154 16.81 10.37 -5.91
CA TYR A 154 17.29 10.42 -4.54
C TYR A 154 16.12 10.48 -3.54
N ARG A 155 16.24 9.73 -2.43
CA ARG A 155 15.30 9.77 -1.30
C ARG A 155 16.10 9.86 0.01
N LEU A 156 15.54 10.56 1.00
CA LEU A 156 16.07 10.57 2.37
C LEU A 156 15.77 9.25 3.10
N SER A 157 14.72 8.55 2.69
CA SER A 157 14.29 7.28 3.26
C SER A 157 13.81 6.36 2.15
N GLU A 158 14.05 5.06 2.31
CA GLU A 158 13.54 3.99 1.45
C GLU A 158 12.07 3.64 1.75
N SER A 159 11.48 4.23 2.79
CA SER A 159 10.09 3.95 3.15
C SER A 159 9.13 4.47 2.08
N VAL A 160 8.25 3.57 1.62
CA VAL A 160 7.16 3.87 0.68
C VAL A 160 5.79 3.74 1.33
N ALA A 161 5.72 3.05 2.48
CA ALA A 161 4.51 2.79 3.23
C ALA A 161 4.53 3.47 4.61
N TYR A 162 3.43 4.15 4.93
CA TYR A 162 3.27 4.91 6.17
C TYR A 162 1.91 4.63 6.81
N PHE A 163 1.86 4.80 8.12
CA PHE A 163 0.61 4.89 8.87
C PHE A 163 0.40 6.32 9.35
N LYS A 164 -0.84 6.81 9.27
CA LYS A 164 -1.27 8.04 9.93
C LYS A 164 -2.20 7.70 11.08
N PHE A 165 -1.77 8.01 12.30
CA PHE A 165 -2.61 7.88 13.49
C PHE A 165 -3.31 9.21 13.79
N CYS A 166 -4.64 9.19 13.77
CA CYS A 166 -5.50 10.35 13.99
C CYS A 166 -6.32 10.18 15.28
N LYS A 167 -6.53 11.25 16.03
CA LYS A 167 -7.36 11.20 17.25
C LYS A 167 -8.84 11.22 16.88
N ARG A 168 -9.64 10.23 17.32
CA ARG A 168 -11.07 10.12 16.95
C ARG A 168 -11.90 11.37 17.29
N ASN A 169 -11.58 12.10 18.34
CA ASN A 169 -12.27 13.35 18.66
C ASN A 169 -11.28 14.51 18.79
N GLY A 170 -10.16 14.44 18.05
CA GLY A 170 -9.20 15.55 18.01
C GLY A 170 -9.81 16.79 17.39
N ALA A 171 -9.29 17.97 17.74
CA ALA A 171 -9.71 19.22 17.13
C ALA A 171 -9.54 19.11 15.60
N PHE A 172 -10.66 19.15 14.87
CA PHE A 172 -10.63 19.29 13.42
C PHE A 172 -10.13 20.69 13.10
N SER A 173 -9.15 20.78 12.20
CA SER A 173 -8.73 22.06 11.67
C SER A 173 -9.85 22.62 10.82
N SER A 174 -10.32 23.83 11.11
CA SER A 174 -11.22 24.58 10.22
C SER A 174 -10.50 25.12 8.98
N ASP A 175 -9.18 25.00 8.94
CA ASP A 175 -8.37 25.36 7.78
C ASP A 175 -8.43 24.23 6.75
N GLU A 176 -9.23 24.46 5.71
CA GLU A 176 -9.46 23.56 4.58
C GLU A 176 -8.22 23.34 3.71
N THR A 177 -7.10 24.02 3.95
CA THR A 177 -5.86 23.79 3.18
C THR A 177 -4.95 22.74 3.83
N ARG A 178 -5.23 22.37 5.08
CA ARG A 178 -4.30 21.57 5.89
C ARG A 178 -4.78 20.12 6.02
N LEU A 179 -3.83 19.21 5.90
CA LEU A 179 -4.04 17.82 6.31
C LEU A 179 -4.49 17.79 7.78
N MET A 180 -5.42 16.89 8.07
CA MET A 180 -5.95 16.68 9.41
C MET A 180 -4.82 16.36 10.39
N PRO A 181 -4.92 16.80 11.66
CA PRO A 181 -3.90 16.49 12.66
C PRO A 181 -3.71 14.98 12.84
N GLY A 182 -2.45 14.53 12.89
CA GLY A 182 -2.12 13.14 13.10
C GLY A 182 -0.61 12.88 13.05
N TYR A 183 -0.24 11.66 13.42
CA TYR A 183 1.14 11.19 13.52
C TYR A 183 1.43 10.26 12.34
N TYR A 184 2.27 10.71 11.42
CA TYR A 184 2.76 9.89 10.31
C TYR A 184 4.00 9.14 10.76
N VAL A 185 3.98 7.81 10.63
CA VAL A 185 5.13 6.94 10.91
C VAL A 185 5.36 5.97 9.78
N ALA A 186 6.62 5.67 9.47
CA ALA A 186 6.97 4.64 8.49
C ALA A 186 6.54 3.25 9.01
N ASP A 187 6.10 2.36 8.12
CA ASP A 187 5.76 0.97 8.46
C ASP A 187 6.94 0.22 9.13
N GLU A 188 8.17 0.51 8.68
CA GLU A 188 9.39 -0.07 9.24
C GLU A 188 9.51 0.24 10.74
N PHE A 189 9.43 1.52 11.10
CA PHE A 189 9.46 1.96 12.49
C PHE A 189 8.31 1.36 13.30
N LEU A 190 7.09 1.37 12.74
CA LEU A 190 5.92 0.81 13.42
C LEU A 190 6.10 -0.70 13.69
N GLY A 191 6.76 -1.42 12.79
CA GLY A 191 7.13 -2.82 12.99
C GLY A 191 8.02 -3.02 14.20
N LEU A 192 9.15 -2.30 14.23
CA LEU A 192 10.10 -2.36 15.35
C LEU A 192 9.41 -2.00 16.68
N TYR A 193 8.60 -0.95 16.66
CA TYR A 193 7.81 -0.51 17.80
C TYR A 193 6.87 -1.61 18.31
N LEU A 194 6.11 -2.26 17.42
CA LEU A 194 5.15 -3.31 17.80
C LEU A 194 5.80 -4.62 18.27
N ASP A 195 7.09 -4.80 17.96
CA ASP A 195 7.89 -5.94 18.42
C ASP A 195 8.46 -5.70 19.82
N GLU A 196 8.90 -4.48 20.11
CA GLU A 196 9.48 -4.07 21.39
C GLU A 196 8.41 -3.72 22.45
N PHE A 197 7.39 -2.93 22.08
CA PHE A 197 6.42 -2.39 23.01
C PHE A 197 5.14 -3.22 23.05
N ARG A 198 4.95 -3.91 24.18
CA ARG A 198 3.74 -4.67 24.50
C ARG A 198 3.19 -4.26 25.86
N THR A 199 1.88 -4.42 26.04
CA THR A 199 1.25 -4.28 27.36
C THR A 199 1.80 -5.33 28.34
N SER A 200 1.54 -5.15 29.64
CA SER A 200 1.88 -6.14 30.67
C SER A 200 1.26 -7.53 30.43
N ARG A 201 0.19 -7.61 29.63
CA ARG A 201 -0.46 -8.87 29.22
C ARG A 201 0.01 -9.37 27.84
N GLY A 202 1.06 -8.79 27.27
CA GLY A 202 1.63 -9.18 25.98
C GLY A 202 0.86 -8.69 24.74
N ALA A 203 -0.28 -8.02 24.92
CA ALA A 203 -1.02 -7.44 23.78
C ALA A 203 -0.28 -6.25 23.17
N ARG A 204 -0.38 -6.08 21.85
CA ARG A 204 0.12 -4.90 21.13
C ARG A 204 -0.69 -3.66 21.48
N LEU A 205 -0.01 -2.53 21.62
CA LEU A 205 -0.63 -1.24 21.88
C LEU A 205 0.24 -0.15 21.26
N VAL A 206 -0.38 0.73 20.50
CA VAL A 206 0.24 1.96 20.01
C VAL A 206 -0.22 3.11 20.89
N THR A 207 0.71 3.89 21.41
CA THR A 207 0.42 5.05 22.26
C THR A 207 0.94 6.34 21.63
N GLU A 208 0.21 7.44 21.80
CA GLU A 208 0.63 8.75 21.30
C GLU A 208 2.02 9.13 21.79
N ALA A 209 2.29 8.92 23.09
CA ALA A 209 3.55 9.29 23.72
C ALA A 209 4.76 8.67 23.01
N HIS A 210 4.66 7.40 22.59
CA HIS A 210 5.76 6.74 21.89
C HIS A 210 5.87 7.14 20.42
N LEU A 211 4.74 7.47 19.77
CA LEU A 211 4.77 7.94 18.39
C LEU A 211 5.32 9.38 18.29
N ALA A 212 4.99 10.26 19.23
CA ALA A 212 5.23 11.69 19.13
C ALA A 212 6.69 12.08 18.87
N ASP A 213 7.65 11.31 19.39
CA ASP A 213 9.09 11.58 19.27
C ASP A 213 9.69 11.14 17.92
N ARG A 214 9.00 10.23 17.22
CA ARG A 214 9.47 9.62 15.97
C ARG A 214 8.56 9.87 14.78
N ALA A 215 7.38 10.47 15.02
CA ALA A 215 6.41 10.77 14.00
C ALA A 215 6.71 12.08 13.27
N MET A 216 6.21 12.13 12.04
CA MET A 216 6.12 13.34 11.26
C MET A 216 4.70 13.90 11.37
N TYR A 217 4.61 15.22 11.35
CA TYR A 217 3.34 15.93 11.37
C TYR A 217 2.93 16.36 9.96
N GLY A 218 1.64 16.62 9.74
CA GLY A 218 1.05 16.79 8.41
C GLY A 218 1.86 17.65 7.43
N ALA A 219 2.28 18.86 7.83
CA ALA A 219 3.08 19.74 6.96
C ALA A 219 4.48 19.19 6.65
N GLY A 220 5.13 18.54 7.64
CA GLY A 220 6.44 17.93 7.45
C GLY A 220 6.36 16.74 6.49
N PHE A 221 5.40 15.85 6.72
CA PHE A 221 5.14 14.71 5.83
C PHE A 221 4.82 15.19 4.41
N ALA A 222 3.85 16.09 4.24
CA ALA A 222 3.44 16.60 2.94
C ALA A 222 4.60 17.25 2.18
N ARG A 223 5.50 17.98 2.86
CA ARG A 223 6.68 18.58 2.23
C ARG A 223 7.66 17.54 1.69
N MET A 224 7.89 16.45 2.41
CA MET A 224 8.76 15.37 1.92
C MET A 224 8.16 14.67 0.70
N VAL A 225 6.85 14.38 0.74
CA VAL A 225 6.12 13.77 -0.39
C VAL A 225 6.14 14.71 -1.60
N ALA A 226 5.81 15.99 -1.39
CA ALA A 226 5.83 16.99 -2.45
C ALA A 226 7.22 17.15 -3.08
N ALA A 227 8.29 17.05 -2.27
CA ALA A 227 9.67 17.16 -2.74
C ALA A 227 10.20 15.87 -3.38
N GLY A 228 9.44 14.77 -3.33
CA GLY A 228 9.90 13.46 -3.80
C GLY A 228 11.08 12.93 -2.99
N LEU A 229 11.19 13.31 -1.72
CA LEU A 229 12.26 12.85 -0.81
C LEU A 229 11.95 11.51 -0.14
N VAL A 230 10.74 11.01 -0.31
CA VAL A 230 10.27 9.68 0.14
C VAL A 230 9.42 9.06 -0.96
N GLY A 231 9.17 7.75 -0.88
CA GLY A 231 8.38 7.02 -1.86
C GLY A 231 9.19 6.24 -2.88
N THR A 232 8.46 5.56 -3.77
CA THR A 232 9.00 4.57 -4.69
C THR A 232 10.00 5.12 -5.71
N ARG A 233 10.70 4.19 -6.37
CA ARG A 233 11.59 4.43 -7.52
C ARG A 233 11.23 3.50 -8.69
N ALA A 234 11.59 3.96 -9.88
CA ALA A 234 11.68 3.20 -11.14
C ALA A 234 10.60 2.10 -11.28
N SER A 235 11.00 0.83 -11.28
CA SER A 235 10.10 -0.29 -11.62
C SER A 235 8.93 -0.45 -10.67
N THR A 236 9.08 -0.11 -9.37
CA THR A 236 7.95 -0.16 -8.43
C THR A 236 6.93 0.91 -8.77
N SER A 237 7.38 2.09 -9.18
CA SER A 237 6.49 3.14 -9.64
C SER A 237 5.70 2.71 -10.88
N ASP A 238 6.34 2.02 -11.83
CA ASP A 238 5.66 1.53 -13.03
C ASP A 238 4.58 0.49 -12.70
N GLU A 239 4.86 -0.41 -11.76
CA GLU A 239 3.90 -1.42 -11.30
C GLU A 239 2.71 -0.79 -10.59
N ILE A 240 2.95 0.13 -9.65
CA ILE A 240 1.87 0.84 -8.95
C ILE A 240 1.06 1.68 -9.93
N ASN A 241 1.73 2.37 -10.86
CA ASN A 241 1.05 3.17 -11.88
C ASN A 241 0.12 2.31 -12.74
N ARG A 242 0.55 1.10 -13.13
CA ARG A 242 -0.31 0.15 -13.87
C ARG A 242 -1.54 -0.24 -13.05
N VAL A 243 -1.35 -0.65 -11.79
CA VAL A 243 -2.45 -1.05 -10.90
C VAL A 243 -3.43 0.10 -10.66
N VAL A 244 -2.93 1.31 -10.44
CA VAL A 244 -3.74 2.53 -10.27
C VAL A 244 -4.51 2.83 -11.55
N ALA A 245 -3.84 2.84 -12.71
CA ALA A 245 -4.49 3.10 -13.99
C ALA A 245 -5.60 2.09 -14.29
N GLU A 246 -5.35 0.80 -14.08
CA GLU A 246 -6.34 -0.28 -14.23
C GLU A 246 -7.52 -0.10 -13.26
N SER A 247 -7.27 0.25 -12.00
CA SER A 247 -8.32 0.48 -11.01
C SER A 247 -9.18 1.71 -11.34
N LEU A 248 -8.59 2.76 -11.90
CA LEU A 248 -9.32 3.96 -12.31
C LEU A 248 -10.10 3.73 -13.62
N SER A 249 -9.56 2.96 -14.56
CA SER A 249 -10.28 2.58 -15.79
C SER A 249 -11.38 1.55 -15.54
N GLY A 250 -11.18 0.67 -14.55
CA GLY A 250 -12.07 -0.45 -14.20
C GLY A 250 -13.44 -0.05 -13.64
N ASN A 251 -13.70 1.25 -13.44
CA ASN A 251 -15.08 1.76 -13.35
C ASN A 251 -15.86 1.56 -14.67
N ARG A 252 -15.19 1.06 -15.72
CA ARG A 252 -15.69 0.14 -16.76
C ARG A 252 -14.69 -1.02 -16.96
N ALA A 253 -15.00 -2.17 -16.36
CA ALA A 253 -14.49 -3.51 -16.69
C ALA A 253 -13.12 -3.98 -16.11
N VAL A 254 -13.25 -5.00 -15.27
CA VAL A 254 -12.43 -6.22 -15.07
C VAL A 254 -10.98 -6.10 -14.58
N VAL A 255 -10.74 -6.68 -13.40
CA VAL A 255 -9.40 -7.10 -12.91
C VAL A 255 -9.04 -8.44 -13.56
N PHE A 256 -7.82 -8.50 -14.10
CA PHE A 256 -7.22 -9.67 -14.76
C PHE A 256 -7.35 -10.97 -13.94
N ALA A 257 -8.00 -11.97 -14.55
CA ALA A 257 -7.63 -13.36 -14.36
C ALA A 257 -6.38 -13.62 -15.21
N PHE A 258 -5.36 -14.29 -14.66
CA PHE A 258 -4.29 -14.86 -15.48
C PHE A 258 -4.27 -16.38 -15.31
N GLU A 259 -4.52 -17.03 -16.44
CA GLU A 259 -4.42 -18.45 -16.70
C GLU A 259 -2.94 -18.87 -16.60
N GLY A 260 -2.64 -19.83 -15.73
CA GLY A 260 -1.34 -20.49 -15.72
C GLY A 260 -1.23 -21.45 -16.91
N PRO A 261 -0.01 -21.80 -17.37
CA PRO A 261 0.15 -22.77 -18.44
C PRO A 261 -0.57 -24.07 -18.10
N VAL A 262 -1.36 -24.58 -19.04
CA VAL A 262 -1.93 -25.93 -18.98
C VAL A 262 -0.75 -26.89 -18.78
N PRO A 263 -0.71 -27.70 -17.71
CA PRO A 263 0.30 -28.72 -17.61
C PRO A 263 0.12 -29.67 -18.78
N GLU A 264 1.17 -29.79 -19.61
CA GLU A 264 1.28 -30.89 -20.54
C GLU A 264 1.06 -32.19 -19.75
N ARG A 265 0.20 -33.04 -20.31
CA ARG A 265 -0.04 -34.39 -19.79
C ARG A 265 1.31 -35.05 -19.57
N SER A 266 1.59 -35.44 -18.34
CA SER A 266 2.59 -36.46 -18.09
C SER A 266 2.18 -37.71 -18.87
N ARG A 267 2.92 -37.99 -19.96
CA ARG A 267 3.08 -39.38 -20.40
C ARG A 267 3.81 -40.08 -19.27
N GLY A 268 3.04 -40.76 -18.43
CA GLY A 268 3.57 -41.82 -17.59
C GLY A 268 4.27 -42.83 -18.49
N THR A 269 5.55 -43.03 -18.24
CA THR A 269 6.29 -44.20 -18.67
C THR A 269 5.79 -45.39 -17.84
N ASP A 270 5.19 -46.37 -18.51
CA ASP A 270 5.25 -47.78 -18.15
C ASP A 270 5.43 -48.56 -19.46
N GLY A 271 6.49 -49.36 -19.55
CA GLY A 271 6.67 -50.39 -20.59
C GLY A 271 7.95 -50.30 -21.43
N GLU A 272 8.98 -51.01 -20.94
CA GLU A 272 9.84 -51.96 -21.67
C GLU A 272 10.76 -51.55 -22.85
N GLU A 273 12.05 -51.90 -22.63
CA GLU A 273 13.01 -52.58 -23.52
C GLU A 273 13.55 -51.87 -24.79
N ALA A 274 14.86 -51.59 -24.79
CA ALA A 274 15.88 -52.32 -25.59
C ALA A 274 17.21 -51.56 -25.67
N GLU A 275 18.30 -52.32 -25.56
CA GLU A 275 19.72 -51.91 -25.65
C GLU A 275 20.12 -51.39 -27.04
N ALA A 276 21.08 -50.45 -27.09
CA ALA A 276 22.13 -50.37 -28.13
C ALA A 276 23.23 -49.33 -27.77
N GLU A 277 24.26 -49.84 -27.11
CA GLU A 277 25.71 -49.66 -27.35
C GLU A 277 26.32 -48.42 -28.07
N LEU A 278 27.29 -47.80 -27.36
CA LEU A 278 28.59 -47.18 -27.75
C LEU A 278 28.71 -46.20 -28.94
N VAL A 279 29.30 -45.03 -28.69
CA VAL A 279 30.73 -44.68 -28.98
C VAL A 279 30.95 -43.20 -28.65
N ASP A 280 31.99 -42.92 -27.87
CA ASP A 280 32.46 -41.57 -27.52
C ASP A 280 33.71 -41.23 -28.36
N PRO A 281 33.82 -40.05 -28.99
CA PRO A 281 35.10 -39.57 -29.48
C PRO A 281 35.63 -38.33 -28.71
N ASP A 282 36.63 -38.63 -27.89
CA ASP A 282 37.90 -37.91 -27.60
C ASP A 282 37.93 -36.36 -27.51
N PRO A 283 38.27 -35.79 -26.33
CA PRO A 283 38.37 -34.35 -26.10
C PRO A 283 39.80 -33.82 -26.37
N GLU A 284 40.27 -33.81 -27.62
CA GLU A 284 41.50 -33.07 -27.96
C GLU A 284 41.55 -32.61 -29.43
N ALA A 285 40.84 -31.52 -29.75
CA ALA A 285 41.09 -30.77 -30.98
C ALA A 285 40.77 -29.28 -30.84
N LEU A 286 41.79 -28.46 -31.12
CA LEU A 286 41.73 -27.03 -31.48
C LEU A 286 41.78 -26.01 -30.34
N ARG A 287 42.90 -26.02 -29.61
CA ARG A 287 43.61 -24.75 -29.28
C ARG A 287 44.49 -24.35 -30.46
N GLY A 288 44.31 -23.12 -30.94
CA GLY A 288 45.41 -22.33 -31.49
C GLY A 288 45.37 -22.03 -32.99
N THR A 289 45.14 -20.75 -33.28
CA THR A 289 45.96 -19.86 -34.13
C THR A 289 45.25 -19.27 -35.34
N LEU A 290 45.33 -17.93 -35.39
CA LEU A 290 45.15 -16.93 -36.45
C LEU A 290 44.04 -15.94 -36.04
N GLY A 291 44.31 -14.73 -35.54
CA GLY A 291 45.44 -13.85 -35.81
C GLY A 291 45.03 -12.76 -36.80
N LEU A 292 44.16 -11.84 -36.35
CA LEU A 292 44.01 -10.42 -36.67
C LEU A 292 43.02 -9.80 -35.68
#